data_AF-A0A5B0GUE0-F1
#
_entry.id   AF-A0A5B0GUE0-F1
#
_cell.length_a   1.000
_cell.length_b   1.000
_cell.length_c   1.000
_cell.angle_alpha   90.00
_cell.angle_beta   90.00
_cell.angle_gamma   90.00
#
_symmetry.space_group_name_H-M   'P 1'
#
loop_
_entity.id
_entity.type
_entity.pdbx_description
1 polymer ?
#
loop_
_entity_poly.entity_id
_entity_poly.type
_entity_poly.pdbx_seq_one_letter_code
_entity_poly.pdbx_strand_id
1 'polypeptide(L)' 'MGLWIQPRPPCADLFGQPAAVAPDEDLTLNGAGAVNDARVEEHYTCSRCRSVFARILAGPPQRQIWMLLNARPH' A
#
# COMPACT_ATOMS: atom_id res chain seq x y z
N MET A 1 4.20 12.95 25.67
CA MET A 1 4.85 12.05 24.70
C MET A 1 3.75 11.31 23.96
N GLY A 2 3.40 11.75 22.75
CA GLY A 2 2.40 11.07 21.93
C GLY A 2 2.94 9.71 21.50
N LEU A 3 2.14 8.66 21.62
CA LEU A 3 2.46 7.33 21.12
C LEU A 3 2.40 7.38 19.58
N TRP A 4 3.52 7.72 18.94
CA TRP A 4 3.66 7.51 17.50
C TRP A 4 3.70 6.00 17.29
N ILE A 5 2.57 5.39 16.93
CA ILE A 5 2.54 4.02 16.43
C ILE A 5 3.27 4.07 15.09
N GLN A 6 4.60 3.94 15.15
CA GLN A 6 5.40 3.77 13.95
C GLN A 6 4.91 2.47 13.30
N PRO A 7 4.45 2.50 12.03
CA PRO A 7 4.19 1.26 11.32
C PRO A 7 5.44 0.37 11.40
N ARG A 8 5.23 -0.95 11.40
CA ARG A 8 6.35 -1.90 11.38
C ARG A 8 7.29 -1.49 10.23
N PRO A 9 8.64 -1.50 10.41
CA PRO A 9 9.58 -1.02 9.40
C PRO A 9 9.26 -1.43 7.94
N PRO A 10 8.87 -2.68 7.63
CA PRO A 10 8.53 -3.05 6.26
C PRO A 10 7.30 -2.31 5.69
N CYS A 11 6.29 -2.02 6.51
CA CYS A 11 5.12 -1.24 6.07
C CYS A 11 5.46 0.25 5.90
N ALA A 12 6.36 0.79 6.74
CA ALA A 12 6.83 2.17 6.61
C ALA A 12 7.67 2.36 5.33
N ASP A 13 8.55 1.39 5.04
CA ASP A 13 9.47 1.42 3.89
C ASP A 13 8.76 1.17 2.56
N LEU A 14 7.64 0.43 2.57
CA LEU A 14 6.87 0.13 1.36
C LEU A 14 6.18 1.37 0.78
N PHE A 15 5.83 2.37 1.59
CA PHE A 15 5.17 3.57 1.09
C PHE A 15 6.08 4.37 0.14
N GLY A 16 5.59 4.68 -1.05
CA GLY A 16 6.33 5.41 -2.09
C GLY A 16 7.26 4.54 -2.93
N GLN A 17 7.41 3.25 -2.61
CA GLN A 17 8.17 2.32 -3.43
C GLN A 17 7.47 2.05 -4.77
N PRO A 18 8.22 1.65 -5.82
CA PRO A 18 7.63 1.21 -7.08
C PRO A 18 6.66 0.05 -6.88
N ALA A 19 5.54 0.03 -7.61
CA ALA A 19 4.53 -1.02 -7.51
C ALA A 19 5.05 -2.42 -7.91
N ALA A 20 6.18 -2.46 -8.63
CA ALA A 20 6.92 -3.69 -8.96
C ALA A 20 7.57 -4.37 -7.74
N VAL A 21 7.78 -3.64 -6.64
CA VAL A 21 8.22 -4.23 -5.38
C VAL A 21 7.15 -5.20 -4.91
N ALA A 22 7.56 -6.44 -4.63
CA ALA A 22 6.67 -7.49 -4.18
C ALA A 22 6.04 -7.12 -2.82
N PRO A 23 4.77 -7.49 -2.58
CA PRO A 23 4.18 -7.34 -1.27
C PRO A 23 4.96 -8.17 -0.25
N ASP A 24 5.13 -7.61 0.95
CA ASP A 24 5.61 -8.33 2.13
C ASP A 24 4.66 -9.51 2.46
N GLU A 25 5.18 -10.56 3.10
CA GLU A 25 4.40 -11.75 3.48
C GLU A 25 3.21 -11.43 4.38
N ASP A 26 3.30 -10.35 5.17
CA ASP A 26 2.24 -9.93 6.06
C ASP A 26 1.09 -9.19 5.34
N LEU A 27 1.24 -8.84 4.04
CA LEU A 27 0.25 -8.12 3.23
C LEU A 27 -0.69 -9.07 2.49
N THR A 28 -1.96 -9.02 2.86
CA THR A 28 -3.02 -9.79 2.21
C THR A 28 -3.71 -8.95 1.14
N LEU A 29 -3.80 -9.46 -0.09
CA LEU A 29 -4.60 -8.85 -1.16
C LEU A 29 -6.09 -8.96 -0.82
N ASN A 30 -6.74 -7.81 -0.66
CA ASN A 30 -8.19 -7.74 -0.40
C ASN A 30 -8.99 -7.71 -1.71
N GLY A 31 -8.41 -7.14 -2.77
CA GLY A 31 -9.07 -7.02 -4.07
C GLY A 31 -8.26 -6.23 -5.08
N ALA A 32 -8.57 -6.42 -6.35
CA ALA A 32 -8.01 -5.68 -7.47
C ALA A 32 -9.15 -5.10 -8.31
N GLY A 33 -8.98 -3.88 -8.82
CA GLY A 33 -9.99 -3.21 -9.63
C GLY A 33 -9.37 -2.34 -10.72
N ALA A 34 -10.10 -2.17 -11.82
CA ALA A 34 -9.76 -1.17 -12.82
C ALA A 34 -10.32 0.20 -12.40
N VAL A 35 -9.47 1.19 -12.25
CA VAL A 35 -9.85 2.59 -12.08
C VAL A 35 -9.78 3.28 -13.44
N ASN A 36 -10.92 3.81 -13.89
CA ASN A 36 -11.10 4.47 -15.18
C ASN A 36 -10.67 3.59 -16.39
N ASP A 37 -10.94 2.29 -16.33
CA ASP A 37 -10.66 1.29 -17.39
C ASP A 37 -9.18 1.17 -17.86
N ALA A 38 -8.26 1.90 -17.24
CA ALA A 38 -6.87 2.00 -17.69
C ALA A 38 -5.84 1.75 -16.57
N ARG A 39 -6.23 1.86 -15.30
CA ARG A 39 -5.34 1.63 -14.16
C ARG A 39 -5.79 0.41 -13.39
N VAL A 40 -4.91 -0.55 -13.21
CA VAL A 40 -5.16 -1.67 -12.30
C VAL A 40 -4.66 -1.24 -10.93
N GLU A 41 -5.57 -1.18 -9.97
CA GLU A 41 -5.29 -0.86 -8.57
C GLU A 41 -5.55 -2.09 -7.71
N GLU A 42 -4.55 -2.48 -6.93
CA GLU A 42 -4.67 -3.58 -5.97
C GLU A 42 -4.64 -3.05 -4.54
N HIS A 43 -5.55 -3.53 -3.72
CA HIS A 43 -5.70 -3.15 -2.32
C HIS A 43 -5.21 -4.24 -1.39
N TYR A 44 -4.32 -3.89 -0.46
CA TYR A 44 -3.71 -4.80 0.49
C TYR A 44 -3.96 -4.37 1.94
N THR A 45 -4.13 -5.33 2.84
CA THR A 45 -4.15 -5.09 4.29
C THR A 45 -3.02 -5.86 4.94
N CYS A 46 -2.21 -5.18 5.74
CA CYS A 46 -1.23 -5.85 6.59
C CYS A 46 -1.94 -6.54 7.75
N SER A 47 -1.76 -7.85 7.88
CA SER A 47 -2.34 -8.66 8.96
C SER A 47 -1.79 -8.27 10.34
N ARG A 48 -0.55 -7.78 10.41
CA ARG A 48 0.16 -7.45 11.66
C ARG A 48 -0.18 -6.07 12.21
N CYS A 49 -0.08 -5.03 11.38
CA CYS A 49 -0.28 -3.64 11.81
C CYS A 49 -1.59 -3.02 11.30
N ARG A 50 -2.37 -3.76 10.51
CA ARG A 50 -3.69 -3.34 9.98
C ARG A 50 -3.64 -2.11 9.06
N SER A 51 -2.45 -1.69 8.64
CA SER A 51 -2.25 -0.68 7.60
C SER A 51 -2.82 -1.19 6.28
N VAL A 52 -3.54 -0.33 5.57
CA VAL A 52 -4.06 -0.64 4.24
C VAL A 52 -3.26 0.12 3.22
N PHE A 53 -2.84 -0.60 2.19
CA PHE A 53 -2.08 -0.10 1.08
C PHE A 53 -2.87 -0.27 -0.21
N ALA A 54 -2.57 0.58 -1.19
CA ALA A 54 -2.88 0.34 -2.59
C ALA A 54 -1.60 0.35 -3.41
N ARG A 55 -1.55 -0.40 -4.50
CA ARG A 55 -0.55 -0.17 -5.55
C ARG A 55 -1.21 -0.08 -6.91
N ILE A 56 -0.67 0.78 -7.75
CA ILE A 56 -1.13 0.96 -9.12
C ILE A 56 -0.19 0.18 -10.05
N LEU A 57 -0.71 -0.78 -10.77
CA LEU A 57 0.06 -1.66 -11.67
C LEU A 57 0.05 -1.20 -13.13
N ALA A 58 -0.91 -0.36 -13.52
CA ALA A 58 -1.03 0.12 -14.90
C ALA A 58 -1.25 1.64 -14.97
N GLY A 59 -0.72 2.25 -16.02
CA GLY A 59 -0.71 3.71 -16.22
C GLY A 59 0.70 4.31 -16.22
N PRO A 60 0.85 5.63 -16.09
CA PRO A 60 2.15 6.30 -16.13
C PRO A 60 3.09 5.76 -15.04
N PRO A 61 4.37 5.49 -15.34
CA PRO A 61 5.29 4.84 -14.40
C PRO A 61 5.47 5.63 -13.09
N GLN A 62 5.38 6.96 -13.14
CA GLN A 62 5.46 7.83 -11.95
C GLN A 62 4.28 7.61 -10.97
N ARG A 63 3.18 7.00 -11.42
CA ARG A 63 2.01 6.68 -10.59
C ARG A 63 1.99 5.22 -10.16
N GLN A 64 2.87 4.38 -10.70
CA GLN A 64 2.97 2.98 -10.34
C GLN A 64 3.78 2.82 -9.04
N ILE A 65 3.17 3.24 -7.94
CA ILE A 65 3.78 3.23 -6.62
C ILE A 65 2.84 2.59 -5.59
N TRP A 66 3.43 2.19 -4.47
CA TRP A 66 2.73 1.82 -3.25
C TRP A 66 2.26 3.06 -2.50
N MET A 67 0.98 3.10 -2.17
CA MET A 67 0.31 4.17 -1.44
C MET A 67 -0.26 3.63 -0.13
N LEU A 68 -0.06 4.34 0.97
CA LEU A 68 -0.67 4.01 2.25
C LEU A 68 -2.02 4.74 2.34
N LEU A 69 -3.12 3.98 2.45
CA LEU A 69 -4.47 4.53 2.51
C LEU A 69 -4.91 4.84 3.95
N ASN A 70 -4.38 4.09 4.91
CA ASN A 70 -4.75 4.20 6.32
C ASN A 70 -3.61 4.82 7.15
N ALA A 71 -3.15 6.01 6.80
CA ALA A 71 -2.47 6.84 7.78
C ALA A 71 -3.55 7.46 8.68
N ARG A 72 -4.09 6.70 9.65
CA ARG A 72 -4.90 7.32 10.71
C ARG A 72 -3.93 7.96 11.72
N PRO A 73 -3.87 9.29 11.85
CA PRO A 73 -3.51 9.88 13.12
C PRO A 73 -4.67 9.59 14.09
N HIS A 74 -4.40 8.95 15.22
CA HIS A 74 -5.32 8.93 16.35
C HIS A 74 -4.63 9.60 17.54
#